data_AF-A0A5E4SUW1-F1
#
_entry.id   AF-A0A5E4SUW1-F1
#
_cell.length_a   1.000
_cell.length_b   1.000
_cell.length_c   1.000
_cell.angle_alpha   90.00
_cell.angle_beta   90.00
_cell.angle_gamma   90.00
#
_symmetry.space_group_name_H-M   'P 1'
#
loop_
_entity.id
_entity.type
_entity.pdbx_description
1 polymer ?
#
loop_
_entity_poly.entity_id
_entity_poly.type
_entity_poly.pdbx_seq_one_letter_code
_entity_poly.pdbx_strand_id
1 'polypeptide(L)'
;MNPQNTRIESPPDWGNDALSSVSQILVGNEWATFVHTADWHKGLSDIFEVLTKCNTELISGVLQRSDRIARLLAITATNHWLAAARSAEAGHCLPVYATGRAATEMAMYAWYLTSDAAASERWGSKPPSTDAAGRRAWSREFSVSQIAQKLGEGSAAGAQWAKYLHQTAIDFGAHPNSEALFSNLSHQPIGNGKSLLSLTYIHADGNLFVATLKFAFEVGLFAMTLIGLAFPELRQTTGLSCSLERLTAELSHLVTTRREFSSSSGNE
;
A
#
# COMPACT_ATOMS: atom_id res chain seq x y z
N MET A 1 -16.82 -14.96 15.40
CA MET A 1 -18.01 -14.39 14.73
C MET A 1 -18.84 -15.54 14.20
N ASN A 2 -20.16 -15.50 14.40
CA ASN A 2 -21.09 -16.54 13.96
C ASN A 2 -21.37 -16.32 12.46
N PRO A 3 -21.07 -17.27 11.55
CA PRO A 3 -21.24 -17.06 10.12
C PRO A 3 -22.70 -17.35 9.75
N GLN A 4 -23.61 -16.45 10.11
CA GLN A 4 -24.88 -16.40 9.41
C GLN A 4 -24.62 -15.82 8.03
N ASN A 5 -24.73 -16.69 7.03
CA ASN A 5 -24.62 -16.39 5.61
C ASN A 5 -25.80 -15.50 5.18
N THR A 6 -25.75 -14.22 5.53
CA THR A 6 -26.64 -13.22 4.94
C THR A 6 -26.03 -12.82 3.61
N ARG A 7 -26.53 -13.40 2.50
CA ARG A 7 -26.39 -12.74 1.20
C ARG A 7 -26.95 -11.33 1.37
N ILE A 8 -26.07 -10.34 1.38
CA ILE A 8 -26.48 -8.93 1.38
C ILE A 8 -26.98 -8.66 -0.03
N GLU A 9 -28.30 -8.61 -0.20
CA GLU A 9 -28.88 -8.12 -1.44
C GLU A 9 -28.64 -6.61 -1.54
N SER A 10 -28.27 -6.13 -2.74
CA SER A 10 -28.12 -4.70 -2.97
C SER A 10 -29.46 -4.00 -2.74
N PRO A 11 -29.48 -2.81 -2.11
CA PRO A 11 -30.73 -2.09 -1.88
C PRO A 11 -31.38 -1.70 -3.22
N PRO A 12 -32.70 -1.43 -3.23
CA PRO A 12 -33.37 -0.89 -4.42
C PRO A 12 -32.59 0.30 -4.99
N ASP A 13 -32.48 0.34 -6.32
CA ASP A 13 -31.77 1.36 -7.11
C ASP A 13 -30.23 1.40 -7.00
N TRP A 14 -29.60 0.50 -6.25
CA TRP A 14 -28.13 0.37 -6.27
C TRP A 14 -27.63 -0.11 -7.64
N GLY A 15 -26.75 0.67 -8.27
CA GLY A 15 -26.26 0.46 -9.63
C GLY A 15 -26.97 1.32 -10.67
N ASN A 16 -28.09 1.98 -10.32
CA ASN A 16 -28.83 2.85 -11.23
C ASN A 16 -28.26 4.26 -11.33
N ASP A 17 -27.22 4.59 -10.54
CA ASP A 17 -26.45 5.84 -10.64
C ASP A 17 -24.98 5.58 -10.99
N ALA A 18 -24.29 6.64 -11.45
CA ALA A 18 -22.92 6.55 -11.94
C ALA A 18 -21.90 6.07 -10.89
N LEU A 19 -22.10 6.38 -9.61
CA LEU A 19 -21.14 6.03 -8.57
C LEU A 19 -21.37 4.61 -8.04
N SER A 20 -22.64 4.22 -7.84
CA SER A 20 -22.97 2.86 -7.41
C SER A 20 -22.71 1.83 -8.52
N SER A 21 -22.89 2.18 -9.80
CA SER A 21 -22.49 1.32 -10.93
C SER A 21 -20.98 1.10 -11.00
N VAL A 22 -20.17 2.14 -10.80
CA VAL A 22 -18.71 2.00 -10.64
C VAL A 22 -18.37 1.09 -9.47
N SER A 23 -19.06 1.23 -8.34
CA SER A 23 -18.84 0.37 -7.17
C SER A 23 -19.12 -1.10 -7.46
N GLN A 24 -20.15 -1.42 -8.25
CA GLN A 24 -20.43 -2.79 -8.70
C GLN A 24 -19.32 -3.33 -9.59
N ILE A 25 -18.79 -2.52 -10.51
CA ILE A 25 -17.66 -2.92 -11.37
C ILE A 25 -16.42 -3.23 -10.54
N LEU A 26 -16.10 -2.39 -9.55
CA LEU A 26 -14.96 -2.59 -8.66
C LEU A 26 -15.07 -3.92 -7.88
N VAL A 27 -16.24 -4.21 -7.31
CA VAL A 27 -16.49 -5.51 -6.63
C VAL A 27 -16.39 -6.68 -7.62
N GLY A 28 -16.94 -6.52 -8.82
CA GLY A 28 -16.81 -7.53 -9.88
C GLY A 28 -15.36 -7.81 -10.25
N ASN A 29 -14.52 -6.77 -10.30
CA ASN A 29 -13.08 -6.92 -10.53
C ASN A 29 -12.37 -7.60 -9.36
N GLU A 30 -12.73 -7.32 -8.11
CA GLU A 30 -12.16 -8.04 -6.97
C GLU A 30 -12.49 -9.54 -7.05
N TRP A 31 -13.70 -9.91 -7.48
CA TRP A 31 -14.06 -11.31 -7.74
C TRP A 31 -13.27 -11.88 -8.91
N ALA A 32 -13.08 -11.13 -9.99
CA ALA A 32 -12.26 -11.56 -11.11
C ALA A 32 -10.81 -11.79 -10.69
N THR A 33 -10.24 -10.93 -9.85
CA THR A 33 -8.91 -11.08 -9.25
C THR A 33 -8.83 -12.35 -8.40
N PHE A 34 -9.81 -12.57 -7.53
CA PHE A 34 -9.90 -13.79 -6.72
C PHE A 34 -9.86 -15.07 -7.58
N VAL A 35 -10.52 -15.07 -8.74
CA VAL A 35 -10.61 -16.24 -9.62
C VAL A 35 -9.40 -16.36 -10.56
N HIS A 36 -9.00 -15.28 -11.21
CA HIS A 36 -8.06 -15.30 -12.34
C HIS A 36 -6.62 -14.95 -11.97
N THR A 37 -6.42 -14.27 -10.84
CA THR A 37 -5.10 -13.96 -10.26
C THR A 37 -5.03 -14.41 -8.81
N ALA A 38 -5.56 -15.62 -8.55
CA ALA A 38 -5.76 -16.19 -7.22
C ALA A 38 -4.50 -16.17 -6.33
N ASP A 39 -3.31 -16.39 -6.91
CA ASP A 39 -2.06 -16.37 -6.14
C ASP A 39 -1.71 -14.94 -5.64
N TRP A 40 -1.99 -13.91 -6.44
CA TRP A 40 -1.82 -12.52 -6.01
C TRP A 40 -2.81 -12.16 -4.90
N HIS A 41 -4.08 -12.54 -5.06
CA HIS A 41 -5.09 -12.38 -4.01
C HIS A 41 -4.68 -13.09 -2.73
N LYS A 42 -4.22 -14.34 -2.84
CA LYS A 42 -3.81 -15.15 -1.69
C LYS A 42 -2.66 -14.51 -0.91
N GLY A 43 -1.64 -14.01 -1.59
CA GLY A 43 -0.52 -13.35 -0.93
C GLY A 43 -0.92 -12.02 -0.27
N LEU A 44 -1.79 -11.22 -0.89
CA LEU A 44 -2.35 -10.02 -0.25
C LEU A 44 -3.19 -10.38 0.99
N SER A 45 -4.04 -11.41 0.88
CA SER A 45 -4.84 -11.92 2.01
C SER A 45 -3.95 -12.36 3.17
N ASP A 46 -2.86 -13.09 2.88
CA ASP A 46 -1.91 -13.53 3.90
C ASP A 46 -1.19 -12.37 4.60
N ILE A 47 -0.81 -11.33 3.86
CA ILE A 47 -0.27 -10.10 4.45
C ILE A 47 -1.31 -9.51 5.41
N PHE A 48 -2.58 -9.42 4.99
CA PHE A 48 -3.64 -8.85 5.83
C PHE A 48 -3.86 -9.67 7.11
N GLU A 49 -3.84 -11.00 7.03
CA GLU A 49 -3.96 -11.86 8.20
C GLU A 49 -2.83 -11.62 9.21
N VAL A 50 -1.58 -11.47 8.74
CA VAL A 50 -0.43 -11.21 9.61
C VAL A 50 -0.51 -9.81 10.23
N LEU A 51 -0.81 -8.79 9.42
CA LEU A 51 -0.97 -7.43 9.91
C LEU A 51 -2.14 -7.32 10.91
N THR A 52 -3.21 -8.10 10.73
CA THR A 52 -4.33 -8.15 11.67
C THR A 52 -3.90 -8.72 13.01
N LYS A 53 -3.13 -9.81 13.03
CA LYS A 53 -2.54 -10.36 14.27
C LYS A 53 -1.64 -9.33 14.96
N CYS A 54 -0.78 -8.65 14.21
CA CYS A 54 0.04 -7.57 14.74
C CYS A 54 -0.82 -6.44 15.32
N ASN A 55 -1.88 -6.01 14.62
CA ASN A 55 -2.76 -4.95 15.08
C ASN A 55 -3.48 -5.31 16.38
N THR A 56 -3.91 -6.57 16.56
CA THR A 56 -4.50 -7.06 17.81
C THR A 56 -3.54 -6.89 19.00
N GLU A 57 -2.27 -7.23 18.81
CA GLU A 57 -1.24 -7.05 19.85
C GLU A 57 -0.88 -5.56 20.06
N LEU A 58 -0.81 -4.78 18.98
CA LEU A 58 -0.47 -3.35 19.03
C LEU A 58 -1.54 -2.52 19.76
N ILE A 59 -2.82 -2.84 19.58
CA ILE A 59 -3.92 -2.09 20.19
C ILE A 59 -4.13 -2.46 21.68
N SER A 60 -3.69 -3.66 22.08
CA SER A 60 -3.87 -4.15 23.45
C SER A 60 -3.17 -3.22 24.46
N GLY A 61 -3.97 -2.60 25.34
CA GLY A 61 -3.47 -1.68 26.36
C GLY A 61 -2.78 -0.43 25.82
N VAL A 62 -3.04 -0.03 24.56
CA VAL A 62 -2.28 1.04 23.87
C VAL A 62 -2.23 2.35 24.65
N LEU A 63 -3.30 2.71 25.38
CA LEU A 63 -3.39 3.97 26.12
C LEU A 63 -2.41 4.03 27.30
N GLN A 64 -2.00 2.88 27.84
CA GLN A 64 -1.09 2.77 28.98
C GLN A 64 0.38 2.71 28.57
N ARG A 65 0.68 2.65 27.27
CA ARG A 65 2.05 2.48 26.78
C ARG A 65 2.73 3.82 26.48
N SER A 66 4.05 3.85 26.68
CA SER A 66 4.90 5.00 26.32
C SER A 66 5.06 5.14 24.80
N ASP A 67 5.07 4.03 24.06
CA ASP A 67 5.21 3.95 22.61
C ASP A 67 3.87 4.04 21.84
N ARG A 68 2.80 4.52 22.50
CA ARG A 68 1.43 4.52 21.96
C ARG A 68 1.28 5.19 20.60
N ILE A 69 2.00 6.29 20.35
CA ILE A 69 1.94 7.01 19.07
C ILE A 69 2.48 6.12 17.95
N ALA A 70 3.62 5.47 18.17
CA ALA A 70 4.22 4.58 17.21
C ALA A 70 3.32 3.36 16.91
N ARG A 71 2.65 2.81 17.92
CA ARG A 71 1.68 1.71 17.74
C ARG A 71 0.49 2.12 16.88
N LEU A 72 -0.07 3.31 17.15
CA LEU A 72 -1.17 3.85 16.35
C LEU A 72 -0.74 4.14 14.90
N LEU A 73 0.49 4.61 14.69
CA LEU A 73 1.06 4.79 13.35
C LEU A 73 1.23 3.46 12.62
N ALA A 74 1.69 2.40 13.29
CA ALA A 74 1.77 1.06 12.70
C ALA A 74 0.40 0.52 12.30
N ILE A 75 -0.63 0.69 13.15
CA ILE A 75 -2.01 0.32 12.82
C ILE A 75 -2.52 1.16 11.63
N THR A 76 -2.19 2.45 11.59
CA THR A 76 -2.57 3.35 10.48
C THR A 76 -1.88 2.96 9.18
N ALA A 77 -0.64 2.46 9.23
CA ALA A 77 0.05 1.89 8.07
C ALA A 77 -0.72 0.72 7.48
N THR A 78 -1.22 -0.20 8.32
CA THR A 78 -2.09 -1.31 7.90
C THR A 78 -3.37 -0.81 7.24
N ASN A 79 -4.01 0.24 7.77
CA ASN A 79 -5.24 0.79 7.18
C ASN A 79 -5.01 1.38 5.78
N HIS A 80 -3.93 2.14 5.60
CA HIS A 80 -3.57 2.67 4.29
C HIS A 80 -3.19 1.56 3.31
N TRP A 81 -2.47 0.54 3.78
CA TRP A 81 -2.11 -0.61 2.96
C TRP A 81 -3.36 -1.39 2.51
N LEU A 82 -4.33 -1.61 3.40
CA LEU A 82 -5.58 -2.28 3.06
C LEU A 82 -6.34 -1.53 1.95
N ALA A 83 -6.38 -0.20 2.03
CA ALA A 83 -6.96 0.62 0.97
C ALA A 83 -6.21 0.47 -0.37
N ALA A 84 -4.88 0.38 -0.33
CA ALA A 84 -4.04 0.15 -1.51
C ALA A 84 -4.29 -1.25 -2.11
N ALA A 85 -4.27 -2.30 -1.29
CA ALA A 85 -4.50 -3.68 -1.70
C ALA A 85 -5.87 -3.83 -2.38
N ARG A 86 -6.96 -3.39 -1.73
CA ARG A 86 -8.29 -3.45 -2.35
C ARG A 86 -8.40 -2.64 -3.63
N SER A 87 -7.80 -1.45 -3.67
CA SER A 87 -7.79 -0.64 -4.89
C SER A 87 -7.06 -1.34 -6.03
N ALA A 88 -5.96 -2.05 -5.75
CA ALA A 88 -5.25 -2.85 -6.73
C ALA A 88 -6.10 -4.02 -7.22
N GLU A 89 -6.71 -4.80 -6.32
CA GLU A 89 -7.58 -5.94 -6.66
C GLU A 89 -8.82 -5.54 -7.46
N ALA A 90 -9.34 -4.33 -7.23
CA ALA A 90 -10.48 -3.79 -7.97
C ALA A 90 -10.09 -3.19 -9.34
N GLY A 91 -8.81 -3.13 -9.68
CA GLY A 91 -8.32 -2.49 -10.91
C GLY A 91 -8.28 -0.95 -10.85
N HIS A 92 -8.52 -0.36 -9.68
CA HIS A 92 -8.41 1.08 -9.46
C HIS A 92 -6.95 1.46 -9.21
N CYS A 93 -6.14 1.35 -10.27
CA CYS A 93 -4.68 1.31 -10.20
C CYS A 93 -4.04 2.60 -9.67
N LEU A 94 -4.47 3.77 -10.14
CA LEU A 94 -3.80 5.04 -9.84
C LEU A 94 -3.82 5.40 -8.33
N PRO A 95 -4.96 5.27 -7.61
CA PRO A 95 -5.00 5.50 -6.17
C PRO A 95 -4.09 4.59 -5.32
N VAL A 96 -3.72 3.40 -5.82
CA VAL A 96 -2.86 2.44 -5.10
C VAL A 96 -1.54 3.09 -4.71
N TYR A 97 -0.97 3.92 -5.59
CA TYR A 97 0.30 4.59 -5.33
C TYR A 97 0.19 5.63 -4.21
N ALA A 98 -0.87 6.44 -4.19
CA ALA A 98 -1.09 7.42 -3.14
C ALA A 98 -1.33 6.77 -1.76
N THR A 99 -2.17 5.74 -1.70
CA THR A 99 -2.46 5.03 -0.44
C THR A 99 -1.29 4.16 0.01
N GLY A 100 -0.58 3.50 -0.90
CA GLY A 100 0.63 2.73 -0.59
C GLY A 100 1.79 3.61 -0.12
N ARG A 101 1.90 4.84 -0.64
CA ARG A 101 2.84 5.84 -0.11
C ARG A 101 2.51 6.18 1.35
N ALA A 102 1.24 6.47 1.64
CA ALA A 102 0.82 6.77 3.00
C ALA A 102 1.11 5.60 3.95
N ALA A 103 0.87 4.36 3.52
CA ALA A 103 1.23 3.17 4.29
C ALA A 103 2.73 3.08 4.58
N THR A 104 3.56 3.31 3.55
CA THR A 104 5.03 3.34 3.65
C THR A 104 5.49 4.39 4.66
N GLU A 105 4.98 5.62 4.55
CA GLU A 105 5.33 6.73 5.45
C GLU A 105 4.91 6.45 6.89
N MET A 106 3.70 5.91 7.11
CA MET A 106 3.23 5.57 8.47
C MET A 106 4.08 4.47 9.12
N ALA A 107 4.47 3.44 8.36
CA ALA A 107 5.36 2.38 8.86
C ALA A 107 6.75 2.94 9.22
N MET A 108 7.28 3.84 8.39
CA MET A 108 8.54 4.55 8.67
C MET A 108 8.47 5.39 9.93
N TYR A 109 7.38 6.13 10.15
CA TYR A 109 7.19 6.88 11.39
C TYR A 109 7.09 5.95 12.60
N ALA A 110 6.32 4.87 12.53
CA ALA A 110 6.22 3.91 13.63
C ALA A 110 7.59 3.36 14.05
N TRP A 111 8.42 2.98 13.08
CA TRP A 111 9.79 2.54 13.34
C TRP A 111 10.70 3.66 13.88
N TYR A 112 10.64 4.86 13.32
CA TYR A 112 11.51 5.95 13.76
C TYR A 112 11.19 6.39 15.20
N LEU A 113 9.91 6.53 15.54
CA LEU A 113 9.48 6.96 16.86
C LEU A 113 9.72 5.92 17.96
N THR A 114 9.81 4.63 17.60
CA THR A 114 10.25 3.57 18.53
C THR A 114 11.77 3.54 18.69
N SER A 115 12.51 3.86 17.64
CA SER A 115 13.98 3.84 17.63
C SER A 115 14.62 5.08 18.28
N ASP A 116 13.92 6.21 18.30
CA ASP A 116 14.33 7.45 18.99
C ASP A 116 13.17 7.98 19.85
N ALA A 117 13.25 7.76 21.17
CA ALA A 117 12.23 8.22 22.12
C ALA A 117 12.07 9.76 22.10
N ALA A 118 13.14 10.51 21.88
CA ALA A 118 13.07 11.96 21.80
C ALA A 118 12.40 12.42 20.49
N ALA A 119 12.49 11.64 19.41
CA ALA A 119 11.74 11.90 18.18
C ALA A 119 10.23 11.80 18.42
N SER A 120 9.77 10.88 19.28
CA SER A 120 8.34 10.77 19.62
C SER A 120 7.81 12.04 20.29
N GLU A 121 8.58 12.63 21.21
CA GLU A 121 8.22 13.91 21.85
C GLU A 121 8.18 15.07 20.84
N ARG A 122 9.20 15.14 19.95
CA ARG A 122 9.26 16.15 18.89
C ARG A 122 8.13 16.00 17.87
N TRP A 123 7.74 14.76 17.55
CA TRP A 123 6.62 14.48 16.66
C TRP A 123 5.30 15.01 17.24
N GLY A 124 5.05 14.73 18.53
CA GLY A 124 3.87 15.23 19.26
C GLY A 124 3.85 16.74 19.47
N SER A 125 5.01 17.40 19.40
CA SER A 125 5.19 18.84 19.61
C SER A 125 5.30 19.63 18.31
N LYS A 126 4.47 19.28 17.30
CA LYS A 126 4.48 19.95 15.99
C LYS A 126 4.30 21.48 16.15
N PRO A 127 5.26 22.31 15.68
CA PRO A 127 5.18 23.75 15.86
C PRO A 127 3.93 24.39 15.22
N PRO A 128 3.38 25.47 15.81
CA PRO A 128 2.18 26.12 15.33
C PRO A 128 2.40 26.77 13.96
N SER A 129 1.30 27.13 13.30
CA SER A 129 1.37 27.75 11.98
C SER A 129 2.09 29.11 11.96
N THR A 130 2.21 29.77 13.10
CA THR A 130 2.93 31.04 13.25
C THR A 130 4.45 30.88 13.28
N ASP A 131 4.98 29.70 13.59
CA ASP A 131 6.42 29.42 13.60
C ASP A 131 6.85 28.73 12.30
N ALA A 132 7.22 29.53 11.31
CA ALA A 132 7.67 29.01 10.02
C ALA A 132 9.03 28.28 10.10
N ALA A 133 9.93 28.71 10.99
CA ALA A 133 11.27 28.12 11.11
C ALA A 133 11.19 26.76 11.80
N GLY A 134 10.49 26.67 12.93
CA GLY A 134 10.25 25.41 13.63
C GLY A 134 9.50 24.41 12.76
N ARG A 135 8.45 24.82 12.03
CA ARG A 135 7.75 23.92 11.09
C ARG A 135 8.66 23.38 10.00
N ARG A 136 9.55 24.20 9.43
CA ARG A 136 10.53 23.71 8.44
C ARG A 136 11.49 22.70 9.05
N ALA A 137 11.97 22.93 10.27
CA ALA A 137 12.85 21.99 10.96
C ALA A 137 12.14 20.65 11.24
N TRP A 138 10.91 20.71 11.76
CA TRP A 138 10.05 19.55 12.02
C TRP A 138 9.77 18.76 10.74
N SER A 139 9.34 19.42 9.66
CA SER A 139 9.06 18.75 8.37
C SER A 139 10.30 18.13 7.75
N ARG A 140 11.47 18.74 7.95
CA ARG A 140 12.74 18.17 7.49
C ARG A 140 13.07 16.90 8.27
N GLU A 141 13.01 16.93 9.60
CA GLU A 141 13.28 15.77 10.45
C GLU A 141 12.39 14.57 10.07
N PHE A 142 11.08 14.80 9.98
CA PHE A 142 10.11 13.77 9.65
C PHE A 142 9.91 13.58 8.14
N SER A 143 10.87 14.00 7.32
CA SER A 143 10.83 13.65 5.89
C SER A 143 11.28 12.21 5.66
N VAL A 144 10.71 11.55 4.64
CA VAL A 144 11.08 10.19 4.25
C VAL A 144 12.57 10.05 4.02
N SER A 145 13.22 11.05 3.39
CA SER A 145 14.67 11.02 3.16
C SER A 145 15.46 10.96 4.46
N GLN A 146 15.09 11.73 5.49
CA GLN A 146 15.80 11.74 6.76
C GLN A 146 15.55 10.46 7.56
N ILE A 147 14.31 9.97 7.57
CA ILE A 147 13.98 8.72 8.25
C ILE A 147 14.65 7.53 7.55
N ALA A 148 14.68 7.50 6.21
CA ALA A 148 15.39 6.47 5.46
C ALA A 148 16.91 6.53 5.72
N GLN A 149 17.49 7.73 5.88
CA GLN A 149 18.89 7.85 6.29
C GLN A 149 19.12 7.22 7.66
N LYS A 150 18.24 7.47 8.63
CA LYS A 150 18.29 6.84 9.96
C LYS A 150 18.13 5.32 9.88
N LEU A 151 17.21 4.83 9.06
CA LEU A 151 17.06 3.39 8.82
C LEU A 151 18.35 2.78 8.26
N GLY A 152 19.05 3.53 7.41
CA GLY A 152 20.32 3.11 6.79
C GLY A 152 21.46 2.91 7.78
N GLU A 153 21.41 3.52 8.97
CA GLU A 153 22.39 3.31 10.04
C GLU A 153 22.34 1.86 10.56
N GLY A 154 21.19 1.19 10.49
CA GLY A 154 21.01 -0.22 10.87
C GLY A 154 20.75 -1.19 9.71
N SER A 155 20.20 -0.72 8.59
CA SER A 155 19.90 -1.53 7.40
C SER A 155 19.94 -0.70 6.13
N ALA A 156 21.05 -0.78 5.40
CA ALA A 156 21.22 -0.12 4.11
C ALA A 156 20.16 -0.59 3.08
N ALA A 157 19.85 -1.89 3.08
CA ALA A 157 18.82 -2.46 2.21
C ALA A 157 17.42 -1.92 2.57
N GLY A 158 17.10 -1.81 3.87
CA GLY A 158 15.83 -1.23 4.32
C GLY A 158 15.67 0.24 3.91
N ALA A 159 16.75 1.02 4.02
CA ALA A 159 16.76 2.42 3.57
C ALA A 159 16.56 2.55 2.05
N GLN A 160 17.19 1.68 1.27
CA GLN A 160 17.02 1.66 -0.18
C GLN A 160 15.58 1.27 -0.56
N TRP A 161 15.01 0.28 0.11
CA TRP A 161 13.64 -0.16 -0.14
C TRP A 161 12.61 0.92 0.20
N ALA A 162 12.79 1.62 1.33
CA ALA A 162 11.96 2.74 1.73
C ALA A 162 11.94 3.86 0.66
N LYS A 163 13.12 4.24 0.16
CA LYS A 163 13.26 5.25 -0.90
C LYS A 163 12.64 4.76 -2.21
N TYR A 164 12.86 3.50 -2.57
CA TYR A 164 12.29 2.90 -3.77
C TYR A 164 10.76 2.94 -3.77
N LEU A 165 10.10 2.49 -2.71
CA LEU A 165 8.64 2.48 -2.63
C LEU A 165 8.06 3.90 -2.63
N HIS A 166 8.69 4.81 -1.87
CA HIS A 166 8.27 6.21 -1.83
C HIS A 166 8.37 6.89 -3.19
N GLN A 167 9.50 6.71 -3.88
CA GLN A 167 9.71 7.30 -5.20
C GLN A 167 8.81 6.66 -6.27
N THR A 168 8.68 5.33 -6.26
CA THR A 168 7.75 4.61 -7.16
C THR A 168 6.34 5.15 -7.02
N ALA A 169 5.88 5.41 -5.80
CA ALA A 169 4.57 6.01 -5.61
C ALA A 169 4.45 7.42 -6.22
N ILE A 170 5.49 8.25 -6.08
CA ILE A 170 5.53 9.59 -6.68
C ILE A 170 5.46 9.50 -8.20
N ASP A 171 6.24 8.61 -8.80
CA ASP A 171 6.36 8.47 -10.26
C ASP A 171 5.04 8.01 -10.88
N PHE A 172 4.30 7.11 -10.21
CA PHE A 172 3.13 6.47 -10.80
C PHE A 172 1.77 6.97 -10.29
N GLY A 173 1.68 8.04 -9.49
CA GLY A 173 0.36 8.64 -9.20
C GLY A 173 0.17 9.37 -7.89
N ALA A 174 1.12 9.31 -6.95
CA ALA A 174 1.01 10.02 -5.68
C ALA A 174 1.27 11.53 -5.81
N HIS A 175 1.88 11.99 -6.92
CA HIS A 175 2.07 13.39 -7.27
C HIS A 175 1.67 13.66 -8.74
N PRO A 176 1.13 14.85 -9.07
CA PRO A 176 0.88 15.20 -10.46
C PRO A 176 2.19 15.23 -11.25
N ASN A 177 2.32 14.33 -12.21
CA ASN A 177 3.43 14.29 -13.16
C ASN A 177 2.90 13.78 -14.51
N SER A 178 3.67 13.96 -15.59
CA SER A 178 3.23 13.57 -16.93
C SER A 178 2.95 12.07 -17.04
N GLU A 179 3.79 11.23 -16.46
CA GLU A 179 3.65 9.77 -16.53
C GLU A 179 2.34 9.31 -15.85
N ALA A 180 2.06 9.78 -14.64
CA ALA A 180 0.81 9.52 -13.94
C ALA A 180 -0.44 10.10 -14.63
N LEU A 181 -0.32 11.25 -15.30
CA LEU A 181 -1.44 11.87 -16.02
C LEU A 181 -1.78 11.11 -17.31
N PHE A 182 -0.75 10.62 -18.02
CA PHE A 182 -0.92 9.93 -19.29
C PHE A 182 -1.13 8.42 -19.14
N SER A 183 -0.82 7.81 -17.99
CA SER A 183 -0.94 6.35 -17.78
C SER A 183 -2.37 5.82 -17.92
N ASN A 184 -3.38 6.68 -17.73
CA ASN A 184 -4.79 6.33 -17.89
C ASN A 184 -5.37 6.85 -19.23
N LEU A 185 -4.58 7.55 -20.04
CA LEU A 185 -5.05 8.20 -21.26
C LEU A 185 -4.65 7.38 -22.48
N SER A 186 -5.63 6.94 -23.26
CA SER A 186 -5.39 6.33 -24.57
C SER A 186 -5.78 7.29 -25.69
N HIS A 187 -4.93 7.39 -26.71
CA HIS A 187 -5.16 8.18 -27.91
C HIS A 187 -5.26 7.26 -29.12
N GLN A 188 -6.38 7.34 -29.85
CA GLN A 188 -6.59 6.57 -31.06
C GLN A 188 -6.96 7.50 -32.22
N PRO A 189 -6.13 7.61 -33.27
CA PRO A 189 -6.51 8.31 -34.50
C PRO A 189 -7.67 7.57 -35.17
N ILE A 190 -8.76 8.28 -35.48
CA ILE A 190 -9.96 7.70 -36.13
C ILE A 190 -10.14 8.19 -37.58
N GLY A 191 -9.07 8.70 -38.19
CA GLY A 191 -9.04 9.20 -39.57
C GLY A 191 -9.54 10.65 -39.72
N ASN A 192 -9.34 11.25 -40.91
CA ASN A 192 -9.79 12.61 -41.25
C ASN A 192 -9.35 13.70 -40.26
N GLY A 193 -8.15 13.57 -39.67
CA GLY A 193 -7.64 14.51 -38.67
C GLY A 193 -8.36 14.44 -37.32
N LYS A 194 -9.23 13.44 -37.09
CA LYS A 194 -9.95 13.23 -35.83
C LYS A 194 -9.24 12.20 -34.95
N SER A 195 -9.39 12.37 -33.65
CA SER A 195 -8.82 11.50 -32.62
C SER A 195 -9.86 11.19 -31.57
N LEU A 196 -9.88 9.95 -31.10
CA LEU A 196 -10.58 9.54 -29.89
C LEU A 196 -9.58 9.61 -28.72
N LEU A 197 -10.00 10.26 -27.65
CA LEU A 197 -9.29 10.29 -26.38
C LEU A 197 -10.14 9.57 -25.36
N SER A 198 -9.58 8.58 -24.67
CA SER A 198 -10.29 7.83 -23.63
C SER A 198 -9.49 7.84 -22.34
N LEU A 199 -10.19 8.01 -21.22
CA LEU A 199 -9.64 8.00 -19.87
C LEU A 199 -10.11 6.73 -19.15
N THR A 200 -9.17 5.90 -18.72
CA THR A 200 -9.45 4.64 -18.03
C THR A 200 -9.43 4.87 -16.52
N TYR A 201 -10.59 4.72 -15.88
CA TYR A 201 -10.72 4.84 -14.42
C TYR A 201 -10.48 3.50 -13.71
N ILE A 202 -10.90 2.40 -14.35
CA ILE A 202 -10.82 1.04 -13.83
C ILE A 202 -10.12 0.20 -14.89
N HIS A 203 -8.99 -0.38 -14.52
CA HIS A 203 -8.18 -1.20 -15.41
C HIS A 203 -8.60 -2.67 -15.30
N ALA A 204 -8.65 -3.35 -16.44
CA ALA A 204 -8.74 -4.81 -16.51
C ALA A 204 -7.34 -5.43 -16.29
N ASP A 205 -7.22 -6.76 -16.41
CA ASP A 205 -5.89 -7.41 -16.40
C ASP A 205 -4.98 -6.80 -17.48
N GLY A 206 -3.73 -6.55 -17.09
CA GLY A 206 -2.74 -5.87 -17.89
C GLY A 206 -1.49 -5.53 -17.07
N ASN A 207 -0.51 -4.91 -17.72
CA ASN A 207 0.77 -4.61 -17.07
C ASN A 207 0.62 -3.62 -15.91
N LEU A 208 -0.22 -2.59 -16.05
CA LEU A 208 -0.46 -1.62 -14.98
C LEU A 208 -1.19 -2.27 -13.79
N PHE A 209 -2.19 -3.10 -14.06
CA PHE A 209 -2.89 -3.87 -13.03
C PHE A 209 -1.92 -4.73 -12.22
N VAL A 210 -1.11 -5.56 -12.88
CA VAL A 210 -0.13 -6.39 -12.16
C VAL A 210 0.95 -5.56 -11.45
N ALA A 211 1.40 -4.45 -12.06
CA ALA A 211 2.34 -3.54 -11.40
C ALA A 211 1.78 -2.98 -10.08
N THR A 212 0.48 -2.66 -10.04
CA THR A 212 -0.16 -2.18 -8.81
C THR A 212 -0.40 -3.26 -7.77
N LEU A 213 -0.74 -4.49 -8.18
CA LEU A 213 -0.76 -5.65 -7.28
C LEU A 213 0.62 -5.89 -6.64
N LYS A 214 1.68 -5.89 -7.47
CA LYS A 214 3.07 -6.01 -7.02
C LYS A 214 3.43 -4.90 -6.03
N PHE A 215 3.13 -3.65 -6.37
CA PHE A 215 3.43 -2.52 -5.50
C PHE A 215 2.70 -2.62 -4.16
N ALA A 216 1.41 -2.96 -4.15
CA ALA A 216 0.65 -3.17 -2.92
C ALA A 216 1.25 -4.32 -2.08
N PHE A 217 1.69 -5.40 -2.71
CA PHE A 217 2.36 -6.52 -2.05
C PHE A 217 3.67 -6.07 -1.37
N GLU A 218 4.53 -5.35 -2.10
CA GLU A 218 5.81 -4.86 -1.58
C GLU A 218 5.62 -3.87 -0.43
N VAL A 219 4.64 -2.97 -0.53
CA VAL A 219 4.29 -2.05 0.57
C VAL A 219 3.84 -2.83 1.81
N GLY A 220 3.08 -3.92 1.64
CA GLY A 220 2.66 -4.80 2.73
C GLY A 220 3.85 -5.47 3.42
N LEU A 221 4.75 -6.07 2.65
CA LEU A 221 5.98 -6.66 3.18
C LEU A 221 6.88 -5.64 3.88
N PHE A 222 6.99 -4.43 3.33
CA PHE A 222 7.76 -3.35 3.93
C PHE A 222 7.14 -2.90 5.26
N ALA A 223 5.82 -2.73 5.32
CA ALA A 223 5.12 -2.40 6.56
C ALA A 223 5.31 -3.50 7.63
N MET A 224 5.17 -4.77 7.27
CA MET A 224 5.44 -5.92 8.15
C MET A 224 6.88 -5.90 8.67
N THR A 225 7.84 -5.61 7.80
CA THR A 225 9.27 -5.53 8.16
C THR A 225 9.53 -4.43 9.18
N LEU A 226 9.03 -3.21 8.93
CA LEU A 226 9.20 -2.10 9.86
C LEU A 226 8.45 -2.28 11.17
N ILE A 227 7.25 -2.87 11.15
CA ILE A 227 6.52 -3.25 12.37
C ILE A 227 7.35 -4.24 13.20
N GLY A 228 7.94 -5.25 12.55
CA GLY A 228 8.81 -6.20 13.23
C GLY A 228 10.11 -5.60 13.76
N LEU A 229 10.62 -4.53 13.16
CA LEU A 229 11.77 -3.77 13.69
C LEU A 229 11.38 -2.86 14.84
N ALA A 230 10.22 -2.20 14.75
CA ALA A 230 9.70 -1.28 15.76
C ALA A 230 9.25 -2.00 17.04
N PHE A 231 8.67 -3.19 16.91
CA PHE A 231 8.08 -3.97 18.00
C PHE A 231 8.59 -5.42 17.95
N PRO A 232 9.84 -5.69 18.40
CA PRO A 232 10.46 -7.00 18.30
C PRO A 232 9.65 -8.13 18.95
N GLU A 233 8.84 -7.83 19.97
CA GLU A 233 7.95 -8.79 20.63
C GLU A 233 6.97 -9.45 19.66
N LEU A 234 6.52 -8.73 18.63
CA LEU A 234 5.57 -9.24 17.64
C LEU A 234 6.14 -10.37 16.79
N ARG A 235 7.48 -10.44 16.64
CA ARG A 235 8.13 -11.53 15.90
C ARG A 235 7.84 -12.89 16.51
N GLN A 236 7.66 -12.95 17.82
CA GLN A 236 7.43 -14.19 18.56
C GLN A 236 5.93 -14.48 18.69
N THR A 237 5.10 -13.46 18.93
CA THR A 237 3.68 -13.66 19.24
C THR A 237 2.79 -13.85 18.01
N THR A 238 3.19 -13.37 16.83
CA THR A 238 2.32 -13.39 15.64
C THR A 238 2.83 -14.28 14.50
N GLY A 239 4.04 -14.84 14.61
CA GLY A 239 4.69 -15.59 13.52
C GLY A 239 5.16 -14.69 12.38
N LEU A 240 5.37 -13.39 12.64
CA LEU A 240 5.74 -12.38 11.66
C LEU A 240 6.99 -12.75 10.85
N SER A 241 8.05 -13.26 11.50
CA SER A 241 9.31 -13.60 10.82
C SER A 241 9.15 -14.72 9.81
N CYS A 242 8.51 -15.83 10.19
CA CYS A 242 8.23 -16.94 9.28
C CYS A 242 7.35 -16.49 8.10
N SER A 243 6.36 -15.64 8.37
CA SER A 243 5.49 -15.10 7.33
C SER A 243 6.22 -14.19 6.35
N LEU A 244 7.11 -13.32 6.84
CA LEU A 244 7.95 -12.45 6.00
C LEU A 244 8.84 -13.26 5.05
N GLU A 245 9.49 -14.30 5.53
CA GLU A 245 10.35 -15.17 4.70
C GLU A 245 9.52 -15.85 3.59
N ARG A 246 8.40 -16.47 3.97
CA ARG A 246 7.50 -17.14 3.02
C ARG A 246 6.95 -16.17 1.97
N LEU A 247 6.40 -15.04 2.38
CA LEU A 247 5.75 -14.09 1.47
C LEU A 247 6.77 -13.38 0.56
N THR A 248 8.01 -13.22 1.02
CA THR A 248 9.10 -12.71 0.16
C THR A 248 9.46 -13.70 -0.95
N ALA A 249 9.51 -14.99 -0.61
CA ALA A 249 9.71 -16.05 -1.61
C ALA A 249 8.53 -16.13 -2.59
N GLU A 250 7.30 -15.99 -2.08
CA GLU A 250 6.07 -15.96 -2.87
C GLU A 250 6.04 -14.80 -3.87
N LEU A 251 6.38 -13.58 -3.44
CA LEU A 251 6.51 -12.42 -4.34
C LEU A 251 7.53 -12.69 -5.47
N SER A 252 8.66 -13.30 -5.14
CA SER A 252 9.70 -13.63 -6.12
C SER A 252 9.19 -14.64 -7.16
N HIS A 253 8.42 -15.64 -6.72
CA HIS A 253 7.76 -16.59 -7.61
C HIS A 253 6.74 -15.90 -8.52
N LEU A 254 5.81 -15.12 -7.96
CA LEU A 254 4.76 -14.39 -8.69
C LEU A 254 5.33 -13.51 -9.81
N VAL A 255 6.40 -12.75 -9.51
CA VAL A 255 7.07 -11.89 -10.50
C VAL A 255 7.72 -12.71 -11.61
N THR A 256 8.27 -13.88 -11.29
CA THR A 256 8.93 -14.76 -12.28
C THR A 256 7.90 -15.39 -13.21
N THR A 257 6.83 -15.98 -12.68
CA THR A 257 5.77 -16.62 -13.47
C THR A 257 5.12 -15.64 -14.46
N ARG A 258 4.90 -14.37 -14.07
CA ARG A 258 4.33 -13.38 -14.98
C ARG A 258 5.28 -13.00 -16.13
N ARG A 259 6.59 -12.91 -15.88
CA ARG A 259 7.58 -12.62 -16.93
C ARG A 259 7.60 -13.71 -17.99
N GLU A 260 7.51 -14.98 -17.57
CA GLU A 260 7.43 -16.12 -18.47
C GLU A 260 6.17 -16.05 -19.34
N PHE A 261 5.01 -15.74 -18.75
CA PHE A 261 3.75 -15.58 -19.48
C PHE A 261 3.80 -14.46 -20.54
N SER A 262 4.34 -13.28 -20.18
CA SER A 262 4.51 -12.16 -21.11
C SER A 262 5.51 -12.44 -22.23
N SER A 263 6.50 -13.31 -22.00
CA SER A 263 7.45 -13.72 -23.04
C SER A 263 6.87 -14.74 -24.02
N SER A 264 5.91 -15.56 -23.58
CA SER A 264 5.23 -16.55 -24.42
C SER A 264 4.11 -15.98 -25.30
N SER A 265 3.47 -14.87 -24.90
CA SER A 265 2.38 -14.23 -25.64
C SER A 265 2.81 -13.16 -26.64
N GLY A 266 4.12 -12.87 -26.75
CA GLY A 266 4.69 -11.93 -27.72
C GLY A 266 5.05 -12.52 -29.09
N ASN A 267 4.59 -13.74 -29.38
CA ASN A 267 4.87 -14.49 -30.62
C ASN A 267 3.60 -14.79 -31.45
N GLU A 268 2.54 -14.00 -31.28
CA GLU A 268 1.35 -14.02 -32.15
C GLU A 268 1.04 -12.64 -32.74
#